data_AF-A0A9W5TSC8-F1
#
_entry.id   AF-A0A9W5TSC8-F1
#
_cell.length_a   1.000
_cell.length_b   1.000
_cell.length_c   1.000
_cell.angle_alpha   90.00
_cell.angle_beta   90.00
_cell.angle_gamma   90.00
#
_symmetry.space_group_name_H-M   'P 1'
#
loop_
_entity.id
_entity.type
_entity.pdbx_description
1 polymer ?
#
loop_
_entity_poly.entity_id
_entity_poly.type
_entity_poly.pdbx_seq_one_letter_code
_entity_poly.pdbx_strand_id
1 'polypeptide(L)'
;MLMLADVLPDAPTTTDDALQRYDALPVVEPEFMLGTWHGAEVPTAHPLDGMLAASGWWGKQFRDAETVHPLLFPTSDGSALWPLNPALAFGGLGVATKVPGVKNRNFAGTIAALRPILAARGPKARLRTTRYRGVDTATMIYDQLPINDVFRKLDDQTILGAMDLRGIRSPYFFLLRRDDDSLPVV
;
A
#
# COMPACT_ATOMS: atom_id res chain seq x y z
N MET A 1 7.71 5.33 11.71
CA MET A 1 7.55 4.31 10.66
C MET A 1 7.11 3.04 11.34
N LEU A 2 5.99 2.44 10.90
CA LEU A 2 5.53 1.16 11.41
C LEU A 2 6.58 0.09 11.07
N MET A 3 7.12 -0.60 12.08
CA MET A 3 8.07 -1.68 11.83
C MET A 3 7.29 -2.98 11.64
N LEU A 4 7.60 -3.72 10.56
CA LEU A 4 6.97 -5.00 10.28
C LEU A 4 7.07 -5.97 11.47
N ALA A 5 8.25 -6.04 12.11
CA ALA A 5 8.49 -6.93 13.24
C ALA A 5 7.59 -6.66 14.46
N ASP A 6 7.11 -5.41 14.63
CA ASP A 6 6.24 -5.03 15.75
C ASP A 6 4.78 -5.48 15.53
N VAL A 7 4.42 -5.79 14.28
CA VAL A 7 3.05 -6.15 13.87
C VAL A 7 2.96 -7.62 13.47
N LEU A 8 4.00 -8.13 12.82
CA LEU A 8 4.09 -9.47 12.28
C LEU A 8 5.52 -10.00 12.47
N PRO A 9 5.91 -10.42 13.69
CA PRO A 9 7.27 -10.90 13.97
C PRO A 9 7.64 -12.13 13.12
N ASP A 10 6.67 -13.00 12.84
CA ASP A 10 6.83 -14.17 11.97
C ASP A 10 6.38 -13.88 10.54
N ALA A 11 6.76 -12.72 9.99
CA ALA A 11 6.39 -12.34 8.64
C ALA A 11 6.99 -13.33 7.61
N PRO A 12 6.20 -13.75 6.61
CA PRO A 12 6.70 -14.59 5.53
C PRO A 12 7.76 -13.83 4.71
N THR A 13 8.81 -14.53 4.28
CA THR A 13 9.93 -13.94 3.51
C THR A 13 9.97 -14.43 2.07
N THR A 14 9.08 -15.36 1.70
CA THR A 14 8.90 -15.85 0.33
C THR A 14 7.48 -15.60 -0.14
N THR A 15 7.29 -15.53 -1.47
CA THR A 15 5.96 -15.34 -2.06
C THR A 15 5.02 -16.49 -1.70
N ASP A 16 5.52 -17.73 -1.69
CA ASP A 16 4.71 -18.91 -1.44
C ASP A 16 4.23 -18.98 0.02
N ASP A 17 5.10 -18.69 0.99
CA ASP A 17 4.72 -18.63 2.41
C ASP A 17 3.71 -17.49 2.66
N ALA A 18 3.89 -16.36 1.98
CA ALA A 18 2.97 -15.23 2.08
C ALA A 18 1.59 -15.53 1.49
N LEU A 19 1.55 -16.24 0.36
CA LEU A 19 0.30 -16.73 -0.23
C LEU A 19 -0.39 -17.75 0.69
N GLN A 20 0.36 -18.71 1.25
CA GLN A 20 -0.20 -19.70 2.18
C GLN A 20 -0.83 -19.01 3.40
N ARG A 21 -0.13 -18.03 3.98
CA ARG A 21 -0.66 -17.25 5.09
C ARG A 21 -1.89 -16.44 4.67
N TYR A 22 -1.81 -15.71 3.57
CA TYR A 22 -2.90 -14.88 3.03
C TYR A 22 -4.18 -15.70 2.78
N ASP A 23 -4.05 -16.88 2.17
CA ASP A 23 -5.17 -17.74 1.83
C ASP A 23 -5.89 -18.30 3.07
N ALA A 24 -5.20 -18.40 4.21
CA ALA A 24 -5.76 -18.84 5.49
C ALA A 24 -6.47 -17.72 6.29
N LEU A 25 -6.31 -16.46 5.90
CA LEU A 25 -6.87 -15.33 6.64
C LEU A 25 -8.35 -15.08 6.33
N PRO A 26 -9.15 -14.63 7.33
CA PRO A 26 -10.52 -14.19 7.09
C PRO A 26 -10.63 -13.07 6.05
N VAL A 27 -11.78 -13.02 5.39
CA VAL A 27 -12.13 -11.91 4.49
C VAL A 27 -12.42 -10.63 5.28
N VAL A 28 -12.39 -9.50 4.58
CA VAL A 28 -12.86 -8.21 5.12
C VAL A 28 -13.90 -7.63 4.18
N GLU A 29 -14.92 -6.99 4.76
CA GLU A 29 -15.89 -6.21 4.00
C GLU A 29 -15.36 -4.79 3.74
N PRO A 30 -15.81 -4.11 2.66
CA PRO A 30 -15.37 -2.74 2.35
C PRO A 30 -15.51 -1.74 3.52
N GLU A 31 -16.54 -1.89 4.35
CA GLU A 31 -16.81 -1.02 5.49
C GLU A 31 -15.74 -1.16 6.58
N PHE A 32 -15.14 -2.35 6.71
CA PHE A 32 -14.03 -2.56 7.65
C PHE A 32 -12.81 -1.72 7.26
N MET A 33 -12.63 -1.45 5.96
CA MET A 33 -11.47 -0.71 5.45
C MET A 33 -11.54 0.80 5.71
N LEU A 34 -12.69 1.34 6.12
CA LEU A 34 -12.84 2.78 6.33
C LEU A 34 -11.89 3.29 7.42
N GLY A 35 -11.27 4.44 7.17
CA GLY A 35 -10.29 5.07 8.05
C GLY A 35 -8.93 5.28 7.40
N THR A 36 -7.95 5.67 8.22
CA THR A 36 -6.56 5.89 7.83
C THR A 36 -5.69 4.74 8.35
N TRP A 37 -4.77 4.26 7.52
CA TRP A 37 -4.01 3.05 7.79
C TRP A 37 -2.53 3.20 7.48
N HIS A 38 -1.68 2.98 8.50
CA HIS A 38 -0.23 3.05 8.40
C HIS A 38 0.30 1.75 7.76
N GLY A 39 1.09 1.91 6.72
CA GLY A 39 1.63 0.81 5.94
C GLY A 39 2.99 0.31 6.40
N ALA A 40 3.23 -0.97 6.18
CA ALA A 40 4.56 -1.58 6.19
C ALA A 40 4.68 -2.57 5.03
N GLU A 41 5.84 -2.65 4.39
CA GLU A 41 6.08 -3.68 3.37
C GLU A 41 6.23 -5.07 4.02
N VAL A 42 5.86 -6.13 3.30
CA VAL A 42 6.19 -7.52 3.65
C VAL A 42 7.12 -8.05 2.54
N PRO A 43 8.45 -8.05 2.74
CA PRO A 43 9.39 -8.41 1.68
C PRO A 43 9.32 -9.91 1.37
N THR A 44 8.97 -10.26 0.12
CA THR A 44 8.80 -11.65 -0.34
C THR A 44 9.62 -11.97 -1.58
N ALA A 45 10.73 -11.24 -1.76
CA ALA A 45 11.60 -11.20 -2.94
C ALA A 45 10.90 -10.67 -4.21
N HIS A 46 9.88 -9.83 -4.02
CA HIS A 46 9.19 -9.18 -5.13
C HIS A 46 10.08 -8.06 -5.73
N PRO A 47 10.03 -7.81 -7.06
CA PRO A 47 10.84 -6.76 -7.69
C PRO A 47 10.65 -5.35 -7.11
N LEU A 48 9.51 -5.10 -6.46
CA LEU A 48 9.18 -3.81 -5.84
C LEU A 48 9.60 -3.69 -4.38
N ASP A 49 10.09 -4.76 -3.76
CA ASP A 49 10.52 -4.74 -2.36
C ASP A 49 11.57 -3.65 -2.15
N GLY A 50 11.35 -2.87 -1.08
CA GLY A 50 12.15 -1.74 -0.63
C GLY A 50 11.78 -0.40 -1.27
N MET A 51 10.94 -0.37 -2.31
CA MET A 51 10.64 0.88 -3.02
C MET A 51 9.69 1.81 -2.26
N LEU A 52 8.66 1.28 -1.58
CA LEU A 52 7.72 2.11 -0.82
C LEU A 52 8.38 2.67 0.43
N ALA A 53 9.15 1.84 1.15
CA ALA A 53 9.94 2.25 2.30
C ALA A 53 10.94 3.36 1.92
N ALA A 54 11.67 3.20 0.81
CA ALA A 54 12.63 4.21 0.32
C ALA A 54 11.95 5.53 -0.09
N SER A 55 10.68 5.48 -0.51
CA SER A 55 9.91 6.66 -0.90
C SER A 55 9.38 7.48 0.30
N GLY A 56 9.37 6.90 1.51
CA GLY A 56 8.70 7.49 2.67
C GLY A 56 7.18 7.32 2.65
N TRP A 57 6.69 6.29 1.96
CA TRP A 57 5.27 5.95 1.95
C TRP A 57 4.79 5.73 3.38
N TRP A 58 3.74 6.46 3.74
CA TRP A 58 3.12 6.35 5.06
C TRP A 58 2.02 5.29 5.05
N GLY A 59 1.13 5.29 4.06
CA GLY A 59 -0.03 4.39 4.10
C GLY A 59 -1.16 4.77 3.16
N LYS A 60 -2.40 4.49 3.58
CA LYS A 60 -3.61 4.69 2.77
C LYS A 60 -4.73 5.30 3.61
N GLN A 61 -5.67 5.98 2.95
CA GLN A 61 -6.94 6.39 3.56
C GLN A 61 -8.11 5.98 2.69
N PHE A 62 -9.13 5.41 3.33
CA PHE A 62 -10.40 5.02 2.74
C PHE A 62 -11.50 5.83 3.44
N ARG A 63 -11.97 6.90 2.79
CA ARG A 63 -13.04 7.74 3.37
C ARG A 63 -14.40 7.11 3.18
N ASP A 64 -14.62 6.54 2.00
CA ASP A 64 -15.81 5.80 1.61
C ASP A 64 -15.47 4.89 0.41
N ALA A 65 -16.49 4.24 -0.18
CA ALA A 65 -16.29 3.31 -1.28
C ALA A 65 -15.79 3.97 -2.59
N GLU A 66 -15.98 5.27 -2.80
CA GLU A 66 -15.55 6.01 -3.99
C GLU A 66 -14.36 6.94 -3.72
N THR A 67 -14.07 7.24 -2.46
CA THR A 67 -13.06 8.23 -2.07
C THR A 67 -11.90 7.55 -1.34
N VAL A 68 -10.92 7.08 -2.12
CA VAL A 68 -9.72 6.43 -1.59
C VAL A 68 -8.44 7.13 -2.03
N HIS A 69 -7.54 7.33 -1.06
CA HIS A 69 -6.19 7.86 -1.22
C HIS A 69 -5.19 6.71 -1.00
N PRO A 70 -4.71 6.07 -2.07
CA PRO A 70 -3.93 4.82 -1.98
C PRO A 70 -2.47 5.01 -1.55
N LEU A 71 -1.97 6.25 -1.57
CA LEU A 71 -0.59 6.60 -1.26
C LEU A 71 -0.57 7.92 -0.48
N LEU A 72 -0.44 7.81 0.85
CA LEU A 72 -0.22 8.93 1.73
C LEU A 72 1.27 9.09 2.04
N PHE A 73 1.72 10.33 2.11
CA PHE A 73 3.08 10.71 2.50
C PHE A 73 3.03 11.82 3.54
N PRO A 74 3.98 11.89 4.48
CA PRO A 74 4.07 13.00 5.41
C PRO A 74 4.45 14.29 4.68
N THR A 75 3.96 15.42 5.17
CA THR A 75 4.49 16.74 4.81
C THR A 75 5.92 16.90 5.31
N SER A 76 6.66 17.86 4.75
CA SER A 76 8.07 18.08 5.11
C SER A 76 8.29 18.43 6.59
N ASP A 77 7.29 19.03 7.24
CA ASP A 77 7.27 19.36 8.67
C ASP A 77 6.69 18.22 9.53
N GLY A 78 6.19 17.15 8.91
CA GLY A 78 5.60 15.99 9.59
C GLY A 78 4.27 16.24 10.29
N SER A 79 3.63 17.40 10.08
CA SER A 79 2.39 17.78 10.77
C SER A 79 1.12 17.22 10.13
N ALA A 80 1.19 16.78 8.87
CA ALA A 80 0.05 16.27 8.11
C ALA A 80 0.49 15.18 7.13
N LEU A 81 -0.49 14.50 6.54
CA LEU A 81 -0.32 13.60 5.40
C LEU A 81 -0.88 14.25 4.14
N TRP A 82 -0.36 13.88 2.97
CA TRP A 82 -0.90 14.33 1.69
C TRP A 82 -0.95 13.17 0.69
N PRO A 83 -1.97 13.13 -0.19
CA PRO A 83 -2.12 12.07 -1.17
C PRO A 83 -1.24 12.31 -2.40
N LEU A 84 -0.42 11.33 -2.75
CA LEU A 84 0.39 11.34 -3.97
C LEU A 84 -0.37 10.65 -5.12
N ASN A 85 -0.22 11.15 -6.35
CA ASN A 85 -0.79 10.52 -7.54
C ASN A 85 -0.06 9.22 -7.91
N PRO A 86 -0.70 8.04 -7.80
CA PRO A 86 -0.05 6.75 -8.07
C PRO A 86 0.49 6.63 -9.49
N ALA A 87 -0.17 7.23 -10.49
CA ALA A 87 0.29 7.15 -11.88
C ALA A 87 1.71 7.74 -12.04
N LEU A 88 2.08 8.73 -11.23
CA LEU A 88 3.42 9.30 -11.22
C LEU A 88 4.42 8.41 -10.48
N ALA A 89 4.01 7.78 -9.37
CA ALA A 89 4.87 6.85 -8.61
C ALA A 89 5.19 5.58 -9.40
N PHE A 90 4.19 5.03 -10.10
CA PHE A 90 4.31 3.76 -10.81
C PHE A 90 4.58 3.91 -12.32
N GLY A 91 4.54 5.12 -12.88
CA GLY A 91 4.83 5.36 -14.31
C GLY A 91 6.25 4.99 -14.75
N GLY A 92 7.22 4.93 -13.81
CA GLY A 92 8.62 4.55 -14.07
C GLY A 92 8.98 3.11 -13.68
N LEU A 93 8.03 2.31 -13.16
CA LEU A 93 8.31 1.04 -12.49
C LEU A 93 9.01 0.01 -13.39
N GLY A 94 8.66 -0.03 -14.68
CA GLY A 94 9.26 -0.93 -15.67
C GLY A 94 10.74 -0.63 -15.99
N VAL A 95 11.21 0.59 -15.68
CA VAL A 95 12.61 1.00 -15.87
C VAL A 95 13.36 0.96 -14.53
N ALA A 96 12.76 1.45 -13.45
CA ALA A 96 13.40 1.54 -12.14
C ALA A 96 13.79 0.16 -11.55
N THR A 97 12.97 -0.87 -11.80
CA THR A 97 13.27 -2.25 -11.38
C THR A 97 14.49 -2.87 -12.08
N LYS A 98 14.97 -2.26 -13.16
CA LYS A 98 16.15 -2.72 -13.93
C LYS A 98 17.44 -1.98 -13.57
N VAL A 99 17.40 -0.95 -12.73
CA VAL A 99 18.57 -0.13 -12.37
C VAL A 99 19.11 -0.58 -11.00
N PRO A 100 20.33 -1.17 -10.94
CA PRO A 100 20.93 -1.57 -9.68
C PRO A 100 21.20 -0.35 -8.77
N GLY A 101 20.85 -0.46 -7.49
CA GLY A 101 21.22 0.53 -6.46
C GLY A 101 20.22 1.67 -6.19
N VAL A 102 19.10 1.76 -6.92
CA VAL A 102 18.04 2.76 -6.63
C VAL A 102 17.34 2.47 -5.29
N LYS A 103 17.18 1.19 -4.94
CA LYS A 103 16.46 0.75 -3.74
C LYS A 103 17.09 1.17 -2.40
N ASN A 104 18.39 1.49 -2.39
CA ASN A 104 19.15 1.79 -1.17
C ASN A 104 19.27 3.29 -0.87
N ARG A 105 18.63 4.15 -1.67
CA ARG A 105 18.63 5.60 -1.47
C ARG A 105 17.32 6.05 -0.85
N ASN A 106 17.38 6.81 0.24
CA ASN A 106 16.21 7.44 0.82
C ASN A 106 15.83 8.67 -0.02
N PHE A 107 14.64 8.66 -0.62
CA PHE A 107 14.13 9.75 -1.45
C PHE A 107 12.97 10.52 -0.81
N ALA A 108 12.63 10.23 0.46
CA ALA A 108 11.48 10.82 1.13
C ALA A 108 11.51 12.35 1.16
N GLY A 109 12.67 12.95 1.46
CA GLY A 109 12.83 14.41 1.49
C GLY A 109 12.60 15.08 0.14
N THR A 110 13.06 14.45 -0.95
CA THR A 110 12.84 14.94 -2.32
C THR A 110 11.37 14.81 -2.72
N ILE A 111 10.72 13.69 -2.39
CA ILE A 111 9.30 13.49 -2.67
C ILE A 111 8.44 14.52 -1.91
N ALA A 112 8.74 14.77 -0.64
CA ALA A 112 8.07 15.79 0.16
C ALA A 112 8.21 17.20 -0.45
N ALA A 113 9.40 17.57 -0.94
CA ALA A 113 9.63 18.86 -1.58
C ALA A 113 8.87 19.04 -2.92
N LEU A 114 8.63 17.94 -3.65
CA LEU A 114 7.93 17.94 -4.95
C LEU A 114 6.40 17.82 -4.83
N ARG A 115 5.82 17.94 -3.63
CA ARG A 115 4.38 17.87 -3.37
C ARG A 115 3.49 18.61 -4.39
N PRO A 116 3.69 19.90 -4.74
CA PRO A 116 2.77 20.60 -5.64
C PRO A 116 2.68 19.98 -7.05
N ILE A 117 3.69 19.19 -7.43
CA ILE A 117 3.75 18.48 -8.72
C ILE A 117 3.16 17.07 -8.57
N LEU A 118 3.47 16.38 -7.46
CA LEU A 118 3.15 14.97 -7.25
C LEU A 118 1.78 14.73 -6.61
N ALA A 119 1.20 15.73 -5.96
CA ALA A 119 -0.06 15.61 -5.23
C ALA A 119 -1.21 15.17 -6.15
N ALA A 120 -2.01 14.23 -5.66
CA ALA A 120 -3.23 13.81 -6.31
C ALA A 120 -4.27 14.94 -6.27
N ARG A 121 -4.92 15.19 -7.41
CA ARG A 121 -6.17 15.96 -7.46
C ARG A 121 -7.33 14.97 -7.33
N GLY A 122 -7.97 14.94 -6.15
CA GLY A 122 -9.08 14.04 -5.83
C GLY A 122 -8.66 12.59 -5.54
N PRO A 123 -9.64 11.68 -5.36
CA PRO A 123 -9.38 10.25 -5.14
C PRO A 123 -8.66 9.61 -6.35
N LYS A 124 -7.99 8.50 -6.08
CA LYS A 124 -7.20 7.74 -7.08
C LYS A 124 -7.50 6.24 -7.06
N ALA A 125 -8.45 5.83 -6.24
CA ALA A 125 -8.91 4.48 -6.14
C ALA A 125 -10.32 4.47 -5.55
N ARG A 126 -10.94 3.29 -5.59
CA ARG A 126 -12.24 2.97 -5.00
C ARG A 126 -12.23 1.58 -4.38
N LEU A 127 -13.15 1.31 -3.45
CA LEU A 127 -13.30 0.00 -2.81
C LEU A 127 -14.46 -0.78 -3.42
N ARG A 128 -14.23 -2.06 -3.71
CA ARG A 128 -15.27 -3.02 -4.14
C ARG A 128 -14.99 -4.38 -3.53
N THR A 129 -16.01 -5.21 -3.43
CA THR A 129 -15.80 -6.65 -3.22
C THR A 129 -15.49 -7.31 -4.55
N THR A 130 -14.37 -8.03 -4.63
CA THR A 130 -13.97 -8.78 -5.84
C THR A 130 -13.53 -10.18 -5.47
N ARG A 131 -13.66 -11.14 -6.40
CA ARG A 131 -13.14 -12.49 -6.23
C ARG A 131 -11.65 -12.55 -6.55
N TYR A 132 -10.82 -12.90 -5.57
CA TYR A 132 -9.40 -13.18 -5.75
C TYR A 132 -9.05 -14.52 -5.11
N ARG A 133 -8.36 -15.39 -5.85
CA ARG A 133 -8.00 -16.74 -5.40
C ARG A 133 -9.21 -17.54 -4.86
N GLY A 134 -10.36 -17.40 -5.53
CA GLY A 134 -11.60 -18.11 -5.20
C GLY A 134 -12.46 -17.45 -4.13
N VAL A 135 -12.00 -16.39 -3.47
CA VAL A 135 -12.68 -15.79 -2.32
C VAL A 135 -13.04 -14.33 -2.59
N ASP A 136 -14.24 -13.93 -2.18
CA ASP A 136 -14.73 -12.56 -2.25
C ASP A 136 -14.29 -11.78 -1.00
N THR A 137 -13.60 -10.65 -1.19
CA THR A 137 -13.12 -9.79 -0.10
C THR A 137 -12.98 -8.35 -0.59
N ALA A 138 -12.84 -7.39 0.32
CA ALA A 138 -12.62 -6.00 -0.02
C ALA A 138 -11.32 -5.83 -0.82
N THR A 139 -11.43 -5.05 -1.89
CA THR A 139 -10.36 -4.76 -2.82
C THR A 139 -10.38 -3.29 -3.15
N MET A 140 -9.22 -2.65 -3.02
CA MET A 140 -9.00 -1.32 -3.54
C MET A 140 -8.54 -1.42 -5.00
N ILE A 141 -9.28 -0.79 -5.88
CA ILE A 141 -9.02 -0.76 -7.32
C ILE A 141 -8.49 0.62 -7.67
N TYR A 142 -7.28 0.70 -8.25
CA TYR A 142 -6.71 1.97 -8.69
C TYR A 142 -7.44 2.46 -9.95
N ASP A 143 -7.76 3.75 -10.00
CA ASP A 143 -8.52 4.31 -11.12
C ASP A 143 -7.69 4.39 -12.42
N GLN A 144 -6.38 4.56 -12.26
CA GLN A 144 -5.47 4.91 -13.36
C GLN A 144 -4.38 3.86 -13.60
N LEU A 145 -4.38 2.78 -12.82
CA LEU A 145 -3.35 1.74 -12.88
C LEU A 145 -4.01 0.36 -12.90
N PRO A 146 -3.42 -0.63 -13.59
CA PRO A 146 -3.92 -2.00 -13.59
C PRO A 146 -3.50 -2.74 -12.31
N ILE A 147 -3.82 -2.15 -11.16
CA ILE A 147 -3.47 -2.60 -9.82
C ILE A 147 -4.74 -2.81 -8.99
N ASN A 148 -4.82 -3.95 -8.35
CA ASN A 148 -5.82 -4.28 -7.34
C ASN A 148 -5.12 -4.65 -6.03
N ASP A 149 -5.38 -3.90 -4.96
CA ASP A 149 -4.92 -4.25 -3.62
C ASP A 149 -6.03 -5.04 -2.93
N VAL A 150 -5.83 -6.35 -2.74
CA VAL A 150 -6.85 -7.28 -2.22
C VAL A 150 -6.57 -7.61 -0.76
N PHE A 151 -7.53 -7.38 0.14
CA PHE A 151 -7.28 -7.39 1.58
C PHE A 151 -7.78 -8.64 2.30
N ARG A 152 -7.06 -9.04 3.36
CA ARG A 152 -7.46 -10.07 4.32
C ARG A 152 -7.17 -9.63 5.75
N LYS A 153 -8.02 -10.06 6.68
CA LYS A 153 -7.93 -9.67 8.09
C LYS A 153 -6.84 -10.45 8.80
N LEU A 154 -5.89 -9.77 9.43
CA LEU A 154 -5.01 -10.39 10.42
C LEU A 154 -5.65 -10.33 11.81
N ASP A 155 -6.15 -9.16 12.17
CA ASP A 155 -6.88 -8.89 13.41
C ASP A 155 -7.81 -7.66 13.23
N ASP A 156 -8.41 -7.14 14.31
CA ASP A 156 -9.35 -6.02 14.25
C ASP A 156 -8.72 -4.68 13.83
N GLN A 157 -7.40 -4.59 13.85
CA GLN A 157 -6.62 -3.38 13.59
C GLN A 157 -5.58 -3.57 12.47
N THR A 158 -5.38 -4.79 11.98
CA THR A 158 -4.34 -5.10 11.01
C THR A 158 -4.91 -5.92 9.86
N ILE A 159 -4.55 -5.55 8.63
CA ILE A 159 -4.83 -6.33 7.43
C ILE A 159 -3.56 -6.63 6.65
N LEU A 160 -3.60 -7.74 5.92
CA LEU A 160 -2.61 -8.11 4.91
C LEU A 160 -3.19 -7.82 3.53
N GLY A 161 -2.48 -7.00 2.75
CA GLY A 161 -2.79 -6.70 1.36
C GLY A 161 -1.95 -7.54 0.42
N ALA A 162 -2.58 -8.11 -0.60
CA ALA A 162 -1.93 -8.68 -1.77
C ALA A 162 -2.20 -7.76 -2.97
N MET A 163 -1.16 -7.08 -3.45
CA MET A 163 -1.23 -6.26 -4.65
C MET A 163 -1.10 -7.14 -5.89
N ASP A 164 -2.21 -7.27 -6.61
CA ASP A 164 -2.28 -7.87 -7.94
C ASP A 164 -2.02 -6.79 -9.01
N LEU A 165 -0.81 -6.78 -9.57
CA LEU A 165 -0.41 -5.89 -10.65
C LEU A 165 -0.32 -6.68 -11.96
N ARG A 166 -1.11 -6.25 -12.95
CA ARG A 166 -1.09 -6.86 -14.29
C ARG A 166 0.33 -6.91 -14.85
N GLY A 167 0.75 -8.10 -15.26
CA GLY A 167 2.05 -8.34 -15.90
C GLY A 167 3.14 -8.82 -14.93
N ILE A 168 2.88 -8.84 -13.63
CA ILE A 168 3.75 -9.50 -12.64
C ILE A 168 3.02 -10.74 -12.10
N ARG A 169 3.74 -11.87 -12.01
CA ARG A 169 3.14 -13.16 -11.61
C ARG A 169 2.91 -13.28 -10.11
N SER A 170 3.85 -12.78 -9.33
CA SER A 170 3.80 -12.83 -7.87
C SER A 170 3.13 -11.56 -7.35
N PRO A 171 2.18 -11.65 -6.40
CA PRO A 171 1.68 -10.46 -5.75
C PRO A 171 2.76 -9.79 -4.90
N TYR A 172 2.62 -8.49 -4.72
CA TYR A 172 3.41 -7.73 -3.75
C TYR A 172 2.63 -7.62 -2.43
N PHE A 173 3.25 -7.97 -1.32
CA PHE A 173 2.59 -8.00 -0.02
C PHE A 173 2.94 -6.78 0.84
N PHE A 174 1.95 -6.30 1.58
CA PHE A 174 2.09 -5.21 2.53
C PHE A 174 1.08 -5.37 3.67
N LEU A 175 1.39 -4.79 4.82
CA LEU A 175 0.47 -4.64 5.93
C LEU A 175 -0.09 -3.24 5.98
N LEU A 176 -1.30 -3.15 6.50
CA LEU A 176 -1.91 -1.90 6.93
C LEU A 176 -2.39 -2.09 8.36
N ARG A 177 -1.94 -1.20 9.25
CA ARG A 177 -2.44 -1.10 10.62
C ARG A 177 -3.28 0.17 10.76
N ARG A 178 -4.48 0.04 11.31
CA ARG A 178 -5.39 1.15 11.56
C ARG A 178 -4.71 2.18 12.47
N ASP A 179 -4.91 3.45 12.14
CA ASP A 179 -4.37 4.58 12.89
C ASP A 179 -5.52 5.54 13.21
N ASP A 180 -6.15 5.35 14.36
CA ASP A 180 -7.32 6.14 14.78
C ASP A 180 -6.92 7.57 15.22
N ASP A 181 -5.65 7.76 15.60
CA ASP A 181 -5.06 9.05 15.97
C ASP A 181 -4.21 9.64 14.83
N SER A 182 -4.52 9.27 13.58
CA SER A 182 -3.70 9.65 12.45
C SER A 182 -3.62 11.16 12.23
N LEU A 183 -2.51 11.58 11.63
CA LEU A 183 -2.32 12.95 11.18
C LEU A 183 -3.41 13.36 10.18
N PRO A 184 -3.81 14.65 10.16
CA PRO A 184 -4.78 15.13 9.19
C PRO A 184 -4.26 14.95 7.76
N VAL A 185 -5.16 14.58 6.83
CA VAL A 185 -4.85 14.52 5.40
C VAL A 185 -5.18 15.87 4.75
N VAL A 186 -4.19 16.49 4.09
CA VAL A 186 -4.26 17.82 3.46
C VAL A 186 -4.02 17.79 1.95
#